data_AF-A0A0F6QA93-F1
#
_entry.id   AF-A0A0F6QA93-F1
#
_cell.length_a   1.000
_cell.length_b   1.000
_cell.length_c   1.000
_cell.angle_alpha   90.00
_cell.angle_beta   90.00
_cell.angle_gamma   90.00
#
_symmetry.space_group_name_H-M   'P 1'
#
loop_
_entity.id
_entity.type
_entity.pdbx_description
1 polymer ?
#
loop_
_entity_poly.entity_id
_entity_poly.type
_entity_poly.pdbx_seq_one_letter_code
_entity_poly.pdbx_strand_id
1 'polypeptide(L)'
;MSKQKNKKMKDGNHFVSFSSRRFLANGNDVFYPEPWWAKYRGMSRAEIPRTMSPDLVYITLPMYSLRDIALRTIKLLLLNDNDAYSLDIPKNLQHELATMEPRKNARNNSDDVS
;
A
#
# COMPACT_ATOMS: atom_id res chain seq x y z
N MET A 1 -32.86 -41.71 -6.38
CA MET A 1 -31.88 -41.30 -5.35
C MET A 1 -31.12 -40.08 -5.85
N SER A 2 -31.21 -38.98 -5.10
CA SER A 2 -30.86 -37.61 -5.51
C SER A 2 -29.35 -37.36 -5.52
N LYS A 3 -28.82 -36.71 -6.56
CA LYS A 3 -27.43 -36.25 -6.65
C LYS A 3 -27.32 -34.86 -6.01
N GLN A 4 -26.70 -34.78 -4.83
CA GLN A 4 -26.33 -33.51 -4.20
C GLN A 4 -25.22 -32.82 -5.01
N LYS A 5 -25.57 -31.70 -5.66
CA LYS A 5 -24.61 -30.78 -6.26
C LYS A 5 -24.14 -29.82 -5.17
N ASN A 6 -22.91 -30.01 -4.68
CA ASN A 6 -22.25 -29.06 -3.77
C ASN A 6 -21.96 -27.76 -4.52
N LYS A 7 -22.78 -26.74 -4.26
CA LYS A 7 -22.57 -25.36 -4.67
C LYS A 7 -21.53 -24.75 -3.73
N LYS A 8 -20.25 -24.81 -4.12
CA LYS A 8 -19.19 -24.04 -3.46
C LYS A 8 -19.54 -22.56 -3.55
N MET A 9 -19.87 -21.96 -2.40
CA MET A 9 -19.86 -20.51 -2.25
C MET A 9 -18.42 -20.04 -2.46
N LYS A 10 -18.22 -19.16 -3.43
CA LYS A 10 -16.96 -18.44 -3.59
C LYS A 10 -16.96 -17.36 -2.53
N ASP A 11 -16.20 -17.58 -1.47
CA ASP A 11 -15.91 -16.54 -0.49
C ASP A 11 -15.33 -15.35 -1.24
N GLY A 12 -16.05 -14.24 -1.16
CA GLY A 12 -15.62 -12.94 -1.67
C GLY A 12 -14.44 -12.46 -0.86
N ASN A 13 -13.25 -13.01 -1.13
CA ASN A 13 -12.00 -12.35 -0.78
C ASN A 13 -11.95 -11.06 -1.59
N HIS A 14 -12.50 -9.99 -1.01
CA HIS A 14 -12.08 -8.64 -1.34
C HIS A 14 -10.60 -8.56 -1.03
N PHE A 15 -9.78 -8.91 -2.02
CA PHE A 15 -8.39 -8.46 -2.06
C PHE A 15 -8.47 -6.94 -1.97
N VAL A 16 -8.22 -6.41 -0.78
CA VAL A 16 -7.96 -4.99 -0.60
C VAL A 16 -6.70 -4.76 -1.41
N SER A 17 -6.86 -4.31 -2.65
CA SER A 17 -5.76 -3.76 -3.41
C SER A 17 -5.19 -2.68 -2.52
N PHE A 18 -3.99 -2.89 -2.01
CA PHE A 18 -3.21 -1.81 -1.46
C PHE A 18 -2.99 -0.89 -2.67
N SER A 19 -3.85 0.13 -2.78
CA SER A 19 -3.52 1.40 -3.41
C SER A 19 -2.06 1.69 -3.05
N SER A 20 -1.31 2.30 -3.97
CA SER A 20 0.09 2.70 -3.80
C SER A 20 0.25 3.66 -2.60
N ARG A 21 0.01 3.14 -1.40
CA ARG A 21 0.01 3.83 -0.13
C ARG A 21 1.46 3.83 0.29
N ARG A 22 1.99 5.03 0.45
CA ARG A 22 3.31 5.20 1.03
C ARG A 22 3.22 4.76 2.50
N PHE A 23 4.11 3.86 2.87
CA PHE A 23 4.32 3.45 4.26
C PHE A 23 5.60 4.13 4.75
N LEU A 24 5.68 4.34 6.06
CA LEU A 24 6.86 4.94 6.66
C LEU A 24 7.81 3.83 7.11
N ALA A 25 9.10 4.03 6.89
CA ALA A 25 10.15 3.15 7.36
C ALA A 25 10.84 3.80 8.56
N ASN A 26 10.74 3.17 9.74
CA ASN A 26 11.15 3.74 11.02
C ASN A 26 10.54 5.13 11.28
N GLY A 27 9.30 5.36 10.81
CA GLY A 27 8.61 6.65 10.92
C GLY A 27 9.05 7.71 9.89
N ASN A 28 9.97 7.39 8.99
CA ASN A 28 10.44 8.30 7.95
C ASN A 28 9.92 7.90 6.55
N ASP A 29 9.80 8.88 5.66
CA ASP A 29 9.39 8.63 4.26
C ASP A 29 10.42 7.82 3.46
N VAL A 30 11.70 7.96 3.80
CA VAL A 30 12.82 7.24 3.16
C VAL A 30 13.73 6.67 4.23
N PHE A 31 14.07 5.39 4.08
CA PHE A 31 15.04 4.72 4.93
C PHE A 31 16.38 4.59 4.19
N TYR A 32 17.44 5.07 4.84
CA TYR A 32 18.82 4.93 4.37
C TYR A 32 19.52 3.91 5.26
N PRO A 33 19.82 2.69 4.76
CA PRO A 33 20.49 1.68 5.56
C PRO A 33 21.91 2.11 5.89
N GLU A 34 22.30 1.94 7.15
CA GLU A 34 23.69 2.07 7.54
C GLU A 34 24.47 0.79 7.18
N PRO A 35 25.76 0.91 6.80
CA PRO A 35 26.60 -0.27 6.66
C PRO A 35 26.70 -1.03 8.00
N TRP A 36 26.63 -2.36 7.96
CA TRP A 36 26.64 -3.20 9.18
C TRP A 36 27.84 -2.95 10.12
N TRP A 37 28.97 -2.49 9.57
CA TRP A 37 30.21 -2.22 10.28
C TRP A 37 30.30 -0.79 10.84
N ALA A 38 29.36 0.10 10.50
CA ALA A 38 29.37 1.49 10.93
C ALA A 38 29.41 1.63 12.46
N LYS A 39 28.64 0.79 13.16
CA LYS A 39 28.59 0.71 14.63
C LYS A 39 29.87 0.18 15.31
N TYR A 40 30.80 -0.40 14.55
CA TYR A 40 32.05 -0.97 15.07
C TYR A 40 33.30 -0.15 14.70
N ARG A 41 33.14 1.06 14.15
CA ARG A 41 34.29 1.94 13.86
C ARG A 41 35.04 2.26 15.16
N GLY A 42 36.33 1.97 15.19
CA GLY A 42 37.19 2.24 16.35
C GLY A 42 37.26 1.12 17.39
N MET A 43 36.51 0.03 17.22
CA MET A 43 36.63 -1.17 18.07
C MET A 43 37.79 -2.07 17.64
N SER A 44 38.34 -2.81 18.60
CA SER A 44 39.34 -3.83 18.32
C SER A 44 38.71 -5.02 17.59
N ARG A 45 39.48 -5.70 16.73
CA ARG A 45 38.99 -6.88 15.96
C ARG A 45 38.44 -8.00 16.85
N ALA A 46 38.89 -8.07 18.11
CA ALA A 46 38.40 -9.04 19.09
C ALA A 46 36.99 -8.72 19.62
N GLU A 47 36.56 -7.45 19.54
CA GLU A 47 35.27 -6.95 20.02
C GLU A 47 34.18 -7.00 18.94
N ILE A 48 34.58 -7.15 17.67
CA ILE A 48 33.65 -7.23 16.55
C ILE A 48 32.97 -8.61 16.55
N PRO A 49 31.62 -8.67 16.58
CA PRO A 49 30.89 -9.93 16.52
C PRO A 49 31.22 -10.74 15.28
N ARG A 50 31.39 -12.06 15.45
CA ARG A 50 31.64 -12.99 14.33
C ARG A 50 30.41 -13.21 13.45
N THR A 51 29.22 -12.92 13.98
CA THR A 51 27.94 -13.09 13.30
C THR A 51 27.19 -11.76 13.33
N MET A 52 26.63 -11.37 12.18
CA MET A 52 25.90 -10.11 12.03
C MET A 52 24.42 -10.32 12.30
N SER A 53 23.82 -9.42 13.07
CA SER A 53 22.37 -9.30 13.16
C SER A 53 21.86 -8.44 11.99
N PRO A 54 20.75 -8.82 11.32
CA PRO A 54 20.09 -7.94 10.38
C PRO A 54 19.60 -6.68 11.08
N ASP A 55 19.66 -5.54 10.38
CA ASP A 55 19.04 -4.30 10.86
C ASP A 55 17.52 -4.40 10.66
N LEU A 56 16.78 -4.17 11.75
CA LEU A 56 15.33 -4.21 11.73
C LEU A 56 14.78 -2.88 11.20
N VAL A 57 13.90 -2.98 10.21
CA VAL A 57 13.17 -1.84 9.66
C VAL A 57 11.69 -2.01 9.97
N TYR A 58 11.12 -1.06 10.70
CA TYR A 58 9.72 -1.05 11.08
C TYR A 58 8.92 -0.31 10.03
N ILE A 59 8.05 -1.02 9.31
CA ILE A 59 7.12 -0.44 8.35
C ILE A 59 5.84 -0.07 9.09
N THR A 60 5.54 1.22 9.17
CA THR A 60 4.35 1.73 9.87
C THR A 60 3.36 2.35 8.88
N LEU A 61 2.08 2.22 9.19
CA LEU A 61 1.05 3.00 8.51
C LEU A 61 1.18 4.46 8.98
N PRO A 62 1.35 5.42 8.06
CA PRO A 62 1.29 6.83 8.45
C PRO A 62 -0.11 7.17 8.96
N MET A 63 -0.17 8.13 9.88
CA MET A 63 -1.43 8.71 10.32
C MET A 63 -1.99 9.62 9.22
N TYR A 64 -3.00 9.12 8.54
CA TYR A 64 -3.75 9.89 7.56
C TYR A 64 -4.81 10.75 8.24
N SER A 65 -5.05 11.94 7.72
CA SER A 65 -6.19 12.74 8.15
C SER A 65 -7.50 12.07 7.72
N LEU A 66 -8.61 12.43 8.38
CA LEU A 66 -9.94 11.97 7.96
C LEU A 66 -10.23 12.32 6.50
N ARG A 67 -9.79 13.52 6.07
CA ARG A 67 -9.91 13.98 4.69
C ARG A 67 -9.18 13.05 3.72
N ASP A 68 -7.94 12.68 4.02
CA ASP A 68 -7.15 11.78 3.17
C ASP A 68 -7.82 10.42 3.02
N ILE A 69 -8.33 9.87 4.14
CA ILE A 69 -9.02 8.57 4.14
C ILE A 69 -10.31 8.66 3.32
N ALA A 70 -11.10 9.73 3.51
CA ALA A 70 -12.34 9.95 2.77
C ALA A 70 -12.09 10.07 1.26
N LEU A 71 -11.15 10.92 0.83
CA LEU A 71 -10.83 11.11 -0.58
C LEU A 71 -10.32 9.83 -1.24
N ARG A 72 -9.45 9.08 -0.55
CA ARG A 72 -8.98 7.77 -1.03
C ARG A 72 -10.11 6.77 -1.19
N THR A 73 -11.04 6.77 -0.24
CA THR A 73 -12.19 5.85 -0.26
C THR A 73 -13.10 6.17 -1.45
N ILE A 74 -13.38 7.46 -1.69
CA ILE A 74 -14.14 7.91 -2.87
C ILE A 74 -13.41 7.52 -4.16
N LYS A 75 -12.09 7.79 -4.25
CA LYS A 75 -11.26 7.45 -5.42
C LYS A 75 -11.32 5.95 -5.77
N LEU A 76 -11.39 5.06 -4.76
CA LEU A 76 -11.52 3.62 -4.99
C LEU A 76 -12.88 3.22 -5.58
N LEU A 77 -13.93 3.98 -5.32
CA LEU A 77 -15.29 3.72 -5.81
C LEU A 77 -15.53 4.27 -7.22
N LEU A 78 -14.78 5.30 -7.64
CA LEU A 78 -14.86 5.84 -8.99
C LEU A 78 -14.42 4.81 -10.03
N LEU A 79 -15.06 4.78 -11.21
CA LEU A 79 -14.67 3.89 -12.29
C LEU A 79 -13.45 4.44 -13.02
N ASN A 80 -13.47 5.74 -13.32
CA ASN A 80 -12.40 6.52 -13.94
C ASN A 80 -12.09 7.77 -13.11
N ASP A 81 -10.89 8.33 -13.31
CA ASP A 81 -10.47 9.52 -12.58
C ASP A 81 -11.29 10.76 -12.94
N ASN A 82 -11.76 10.85 -14.20
CA ASN A 82 -12.62 11.93 -14.68
C ASN A 82 -14.03 11.88 -14.09
N ASP A 83 -14.48 10.74 -13.58
CA ASP A 83 -15.81 10.63 -12.94
C ASP A 83 -15.89 11.50 -11.68
N ALA A 84 -14.76 11.92 -11.13
CA ALA A 84 -14.69 12.86 -10.02
C ALA A 84 -15.37 14.20 -10.34
N TYR A 85 -15.36 14.65 -11.60
CA TYR A 85 -16.00 15.91 -12.02
C TYR A 85 -17.53 15.83 -12.05
N SER A 86 -18.09 14.63 -12.03
CA SER A 86 -19.54 14.39 -11.99
C SER A 86 -20.10 14.36 -10.56
N LEU A 87 -19.24 14.40 -9.53
CA LEU A 87 -19.66 14.41 -8.13
C LEU A 87 -20.20 15.78 -7.72
N ASP A 88 -21.29 15.80 -6.96
CA ASP A 88 -21.85 17.02 -6.38
C ASP A 88 -21.05 17.47 -5.14
N ILE A 89 -19.80 17.85 -5.36
CA ILE A 89 -18.85 18.32 -4.35
C ILE A 89 -18.10 19.56 -4.88
N PRO A 90 -17.47 20.37 -4.01
CA PRO A 90 -16.67 21.51 -4.41
C PRO A 90 -15.61 21.20 -5.50
N LYS A 91 -15.46 22.11 -6.46
CA LYS A 91 -14.57 21.94 -7.64
C LYS A 91 -13.11 21.64 -7.29
N ASN A 92 -12.62 22.20 -6.19
CA ASN A 92 -11.27 21.92 -5.70
C ASN A 92 -11.09 20.44 -5.31
N LEU A 93 -12.10 19.84 -4.66
CA LEU A 93 -12.08 18.42 -4.31
C LEU A 93 -12.25 17.53 -5.54
N GLN A 94 -13.06 17.93 -6.52
CA GLN A 94 -13.17 17.21 -7.79
C GLN A 94 -11.81 17.12 -8.49
N HIS A 95 -11.11 18.26 -8.60
CA HIS A 95 -9.77 18.33 -9.20
C HIS A 95 -8.74 17.53 -8.41
N GLU A 96 -8.75 17.63 -7.07
CA GLU A 96 -7.88 16.85 -6.19
C GLU A 96 -8.11 15.34 -6.38
N LEU A 97 -9.37 14.88 -6.41
CA LEU A 97 -9.70 13.47 -6.67
C LEU A 97 -9.27 13.02 -8.07
N ALA A 98 -9.46 13.85 -9.10
CA ALA A 98 -9.08 13.50 -10.47
C ALA A 98 -7.56 13.35 -10.62
N THR A 99 -6.78 14.24 -10.00
CA THR A 99 -5.31 14.28 -10.09
C THR A 99 -4.59 13.38 -9.07
N MET A 100 -5.31 12.84 -8.09
CA MET A 100 -4.75 11.95 -7.08
C MET A 100 -4.10 10.70 -7.70
N GLU A 101 -3.00 10.23 -7.09
CA GLU A 101 -2.20 9.11 -7.62
C GLU A 101 -3.05 7.93 -8.12
N PRO A 102 -2.68 7.35 -9.28
CA PRO A 102 -3.50 6.36 -9.95
C PRO A 102 -3.69 5.11 -9.07
N ARG A 103 -4.89 4.54 -9.16
CA ARG A 103 -5.22 3.26 -8.55
C ARG A 103 -4.24 2.22 -9.10
N LYS A 104 -3.59 1.44 -8.23
CA LYS A 104 -2.90 0.22 -8.68
C LYS A 104 -4.00 -0.78 -9.03
N ASN A 105 -4.27 -0.92 -10.32
CA ASN A 105 -5.40 -1.69 -10.84
C ASN A 105 -5.36 -3.14 -10.34
N ALA A 106 -6.27 -3.52 -9.45
CA ALA A 106 -6.62 -4.92 -9.23
C ALA A 106 -7.47 -5.51 -10.38
N ARG A 107 -7.82 -4.68 -11.38
CA ARG A 107 -8.63 -5.07 -12.54
C ARG A 107 -7.81 -5.57 -13.74
N ASN A 108 -6.48 -5.45 -13.73
CA ASN A 108 -5.65 -5.88 -14.86
C ASN A 108 -5.34 -7.38 -14.90
N ASN A 109 -5.91 -8.19 -13.98
CA ASN A 109 -5.66 -9.64 -13.94
C ASN A 109 -6.66 -10.47 -14.76
N SER A 110 -7.56 -9.85 -15.55
CA SER A 110 -8.53 -10.58 -16.38
C SER A 110 -8.10 -10.81 -17.82
N ASP A 111 -7.00 -10.17 -18.28
CA ASP A 111 -6.73 -10.05 -19.73
C ASP A 111 -5.53 -10.89 -20.21
N ASP A 112 -4.89 -11.67 -19.32
CA ASP A 112 -3.73 -12.54 -19.64
C ASP A 112 -4.11 -14.03 -19.83
N VAL A 113 -5.34 -14.31 -20.29
CA VAL A 113 -5.72 -15.64 -20.77
C VAL A 113 -6.32 -15.50 -22.16
N SER A 114 -5.47 -15.57 -23.18
CA SER A 114 -5.82 -15.86 -24.57
C SER A 114 -4.79 -16.79 -25.17
#